data_AF-A0A4P7HAW1-F1
#
_entry.id   AF-A0A4P7HAW1-F1
#
_cell.length_a   1.000
_cell.length_b   1.000
_cell.length_c   1.000
_cell.angle_alpha   90.00
_cell.angle_beta   90.00
_cell.angle_gamma   90.00
#
_symmetry.space_group_name_H-M   'P 1'
#
loop_
_entity.id
_entity.type
_entity.pdbx_description
1 polymer ?
#
loop_
_entity_poly.entity_id
_entity_poly.type
_entity_poly.pdbx_seq_one_letter_code
_entity_poly.pdbx_strand_id
1 'polypeptide(L)'
;MAVREQSADPATAAVLGEHTGAGDAVFGAGGQRGRGVVGTSTEHTAVEGNTETGIAVFGAGGRGGRGVVGVATNATAVEGYSEHGPGIWGQGTPAGHFVGDVTVTGTVTATDLILAGGDCAEDFDTPVAGLAPGSVLVIDSGGGLRQCERPYDRRVAGVVSGAGTLRPGIVLDRVGGAGERVTVALNGKAFCMVDADHGAVEVGDLLTTSPTPGYAMKATDPALAFGAVLGKALQGHADGRGLIPILVSLQ
;
A
#
# COMPACT_ATOMS: atom_id res chain seq x y z
N MET A 1 40.41 -26.74 27.88
CA MET A 1 39.85 -28.10 27.91
C MET A 1 38.60 -28.08 27.04
N ALA A 2 38.45 -29.01 26.10
CA ALA A 2 37.23 -29.14 25.30
C ALA A 2 36.39 -30.28 25.88
N VAL A 3 35.08 -30.08 26.01
CA VAL A 3 34.12 -31.09 26.47
C VAL A 3 33.25 -31.48 25.29
N ARG A 4 33.00 -32.78 25.12
CA ARG A 4 32.15 -33.34 24.06
C ARG A 4 31.24 -34.40 24.66
N GLU A 5 29.96 -34.10 24.74
CA GLU A 5 28.93 -35.00 25.27
C GLU A 5 27.90 -35.33 24.17
N GLN A 6 27.24 -36.50 24.29
CA GLN A 6 26.19 -36.95 23.38
C GLN A 6 25.22 -37.89 24.12
N SER A 7 23.92 -37.79 23.78
CA SER A 7 22.88 -38.75 24.18
C SER A 7 22.11 -39.18 22.95
N ALA A 8 21.65 -40.43 22.92
CA ALA A 8 20.73 -40.97 21.93
C ALA A 8 19.37 -41.36 22.53
N ASP A 9 19.22 -41.24 23.85
CA ASP A 9 17.97 -41.50 24.56
C ASP A 9 17.11 -40.21 24.55
N PRO A 10 15.89 -40.23 23.99
CA PRO A 10 15.02 -39.05 23.95
C PRO A 10 14.58 -38.54 25.33
N ALA A 11 14.66 -39.36 26.37
CA ALA A 11 14.32 -38.95 27.74
C ALA A 11 15.48 -38.29 28.49
N THR A 12 16.70 -38.33 27.94
CA THR A 12 17.92 -37.95 28.66
C THR A 12 18.70 -36.89 27.88
N ALA A 13 18.82 -35.69 28.44
CA ALA A 13 19.65 -34.63 27.88
C ALA A 13 21.14 -35.03 27.88
N ALA A 14 21.85 -34.69 26.80
CA ALA A 14 23.31 -34.92 26.71
C ALA A 14 24.09 -34.06 27.75
N VAL A 15 23.58 -32.87 28.03
CA VAL A 15 24.08 -31.97 29.09
C VAL A 15 22.87 -31.30 29.75
N LEU A 16 22.80 -31.36 31.08
CA LEU A 16 21.81 -30.65 31.89
C LEU A 16 22.54 -29.86 32.98
N GLY A 17 22.31 -28.56 33.05
CA GLY A 17 22.83 -27.69 34.09
C GLY A 17 21.72 -26.79 34.63
N GLU A 18 21.66 -26.63 35.94
CA GLU A 18 20.69 -25.79 36.62
C GLU A 18 21.43 -24.78 37.50
N HIS A 19 21.01 -23.51 37.44
CA HIS A 19 21.49 -22.48 38.35
C HIS A 19 20.32 -21.91 39.12
N THR A 20 20.29 -22.17 40.43
CA THR A 20 19.18 -21.78 41.33
C THR A 20 19.39 -20.42 41.99
N GLY A 21 20.51 -19.74 41.72
CA GLY A 21 20.81 -18.39 42.20
C GLY A 21 20.60 -17.28 41.15
N ALA A 22 21.05 -16.07 41.46
CA ALA A 22 20.83 -14.85 40.64
C ALA A 22 21.90 -14.55 39.56
N GLY A 23 22.58 -15.57 39.04
CA GLY A 23 23.69 -15.44 38.08
C GLY A 23 23.44 -16.22 36.80
N ASP A 24 24.39 -16.15 35.86
CA ASP A 24 24.29 -16.86 34.59
C ASP A 24 24.50 -18.36 34.79
N ALA A 25 23.54 -19.18 34.34
CA ALA A 25 23.71 -20.62 34.28
C ALA A 25 24.77 -21.03 33.24
N VAL A 26 24.80 -20.31 32.11
CA VAL A 26 25.73 -20.54 30.99
C VAL A 26 26.15 -19.19 30.40
N PHE A 27 27.46 -18.98 30.23
CA PHE A 27 28.01 -17.79 29.58
C PHE A 27 28.89 -18.18 28.38
N GLY A 28 28.47 -17.82 27.17
CA GLY A 28 29.20 -18.07 25.93
C GLY A 28 29.77 -16.79 25.31
N ALA A 29 31.09 -16.71 25.14
CA ALA A 29 31.77 -15.55 24.55
C ALA A 29 32.62 -15.92 23.34
N GLY A 30 32.45 -15.18 22.24
CA GLY A 30 33.27 -15.28 21.03
C GLY A 30 34.18 -14.04 20.88
N GLY A 31 35.44 -14.25 20.51
CA GLY A 31 36.39 -13.16 20.24
C GLY A 31 36.10 -12.40 18.93
N GLN A 32 37.10 -11.67 18.41
CA GLN A 32 37.01 -10.68 17.30
C GLN A 32 36.14 -11.06 16.08
N ARG A 33 35.91 -12.35 15.82
CA ARG A 33 34.98 -12.89 14.80
C ARG A 33 34.31 -14.21 15.20
N GLY A 34 34.32 -14.55 16.49
CA GLY A 34 33.80 -15.81 17.01
C GLY A 34 32.31 -15.73 17.35
N ARG A 35 31.59 -16.85 17.20
CA ARG A 35 30.24 -16.99 17.73
C ARG A 35 30.33 -17.40 19.20
N GLY A 36 29.58 -16.73 20.09
CA GLY A 36 29.52 -17.08 21.50
C GLY A 36 28.78 -18.40 21.75
N VAL A 37 27.59 -18.53 21.17
CA VAL A 37 26.73 -19.73 21.25
C VAL A 37 26.13 -20.02 19.87
N VAL A 38 25.98 -21.30 19.53
CA VAL A 38 25.40 -21.76 18.27
C VAL A 38 24.51 -22.97 18.55
N GLY A 39 23.19 -22.80 18.40
CA GLY A 39 22.24 -23.90 18.35
C GLY A 39 21.93 -24.26 16.91
N THR A 40 21.91 -25.55 16.59
CA THR A 40 21.50 -26.06 15.27
C THR A 40 20.58 -27.25 15.48
N SER A 41 19.48 -27.29 14.74
CA SER A 41 18.62 -28.47 14.65
C SER A 41 18.20 -28.68 13.20
N THR A 42 18.01 -29.94 12.80
CA THR A 42 17.48 -30.30 11.48
C THR A 42 15.95 -30.22 11.43
N GLU A 43 15.31 -30.42 12.57
CA GLU A 43 13.86 -30.39 12.76
C GLU A 43 13.55 -29.69 14.09
N HIS A 44 12.42 -29.00 14.19
CA HIS A 44 11.98 -28.34 15.44
C HIS A 44 12.85 -27.16 15.90
N THR A 45 12.77 -26.79 17.18
CA THR A 45 13.40 -25.60 17.77
C THR A 45 14.89 -25.81 18.07
N ALA A 46 15.77 -24.99 17.47
CA ALA A 46 17.21 -25.04 17.73
C ALA A 46 17.64 -24.32 19.01
N VAL A 47 16.94 -23.25 19.38
CA VAL A 47 17.15 -22.46 20.61
C VAL A 47 15.78 -22.00 21.10
N GLU A 48 15.44 -22.33 22.34
CA GLU A 48 14.19 -21.94 22.97
C GLU A 48 14.49 -21.09 24.21
N GLY A 49 13.82 -19.95 24.33
CA GLY A 49 13.88 -19.09 25.52
C GLY A 49 12.48 -18.91 26.06
N ASN A 50 12.25 -19.32 27.30
CA ASN A 50 10.98 -19.17 28.01
C ASN A 50 11.23 -18.40 29.31
N THR A 51 10.31 -17.50 29.67
CA THR A 51 10.34 -16.81 30.96
C THR A 51 8.92 -16.49 31.41
N GLU A 52 8.68 -16.56 32.72
CA GLU A 52 7.40 -16.10 33.29
C GLU A 52 7.32 -14.57 33.34
N THR A 53 8.46 -13.91 33.59
CA THR A 53 8.58 -12.45 33.65
C THR A 53 9.89 -11.98 33.03
N GLY A 54 9.90 -10.76 32.46
CA GLY A 54 11.10 -10.18 31.86
C GLY A 54 11.30 -10.54 30.39
N ILE A 55 12.56 -10.70 29.97
CA ILE A 55 12.93 -10.88 28.55
C ILE A 55 13.44 -12.31 28.35
N ALA A 56 12.73 -13.08 27.52
CA ALA A 56 13.15 -14.45 27.20
C ALA A 56 14.40 -14.49 26.30
N VAL A 57 14.46 -13.61 25.30
CA VAL A 57 15.60 -13.48 24.38
C VAL A 57 15.90 -12.02 24.13
N PHE A 58 17.13 -11.60 24.46
CA PHE A 58 17.61 -10.23 24.24
C PHE A 58 18.70 -10.21 23.16
N GLY A 59 18.45 -9.50 22.06
CA GLY A 59 19.42 -9.30 20.98
C GLY A 59 19.79 -7.83 20.83
N ALA A 60 21.07 -7.49 21.01
CA ALA A 60 21.57 -6.12 20.88
C ALA A 60 22.77 -6.05 19.92
N GLY A 61 22.72 -5.10 18.99
CA GLY A 61 23.80 -4.78 18.07
C GLY A 61 24.42 -3.44 18.40
N GLY A 62 25.76 -3.36 18.42
CA GLY A 62 26.50 -2.10 18.61
C GLY A 62 26.56 -1.24 17.33
N ARG A 63 27.65 -0.48 17.14
CA ARG A 63 27.88 0.42 16.00
C ARG A 63 27.72 -0.29 14.64
N GLY A 64 26.52 -0.21 14.05
CA GLY A 64 26.17 -0.87 12.79
C GLY A 64 25.83 -2.37 12.91
N GLY A 65 25.71 -2.89 14.13
CA GLY A 65 25.30 -4.27 14.38
C GLY A 65 23.78 -4.43 14.27
N ARG A 66 23.33 -5.62 13.85
CA ARG A 66 21.92 -6.01 13.88
C ARG A 66 21.66 -6.76 15.18
N GLY A 67 20.62 -6.37 15.93
CA GLY A 67 20.26 -7.03 17.19
C GLY A 67 19.71 -8.44 16.97
N VAL A 68 18.68 -8.55 16.12
CA VAL A 68 18.03 -9.82 15.75
C VAL A 68 17.85 -9.85 14.24
N VAL A 69 18.08 -11.02 13.61
CA VAL A 69 17.93 -11.23 12.17
C VAL A 69 17.16 -12.54 11.94
N GLY A 70 15.94 -12.44 11.43
CA GLY A 70 15.17 -13.59 10.96
C GLY A 70 15.35 -13.77 9.45
N VAL A 71 15.57 -15.01 9.00
CA VAL A 71 15.64 -15.36 7.58
C VAL A 71 14.86 -16.66 7.38
N ALA A 72 13.89 -16.64 6.47
CA ALA A 72 13.12 -17.80 6.06
C ALA A 72 12.87 -17.76 4.55
N THR A 73 12.80 -18.92 3.91
CA THR A 73 12.59 -19.02 2.45
C THR A 73 11.12 -19.19 2.08
N ASN A 74 10.36 -19.98 2.84
CA ASN A 74 8.99 -20.38 2.52
C ASN A 74 8.03 -20.21 3.72
N ALA A 75 8.41 -19.41 4.71
CA ALA A 75 7.65 -19.24 5.95
C ALA A 75 7.88 -17.85 6.55
N THR A 76 7.20 -17.55 7.66
CA THR A 76 7.40 -16.32 8.43
C THR A 76 8.80 -16.27 9.03
N ALA A 77 9.56 -15.21 8.71
CA ALA A 77 10.93 -15.05 9.23
C ALA A 77 10.97 -14.57 10.69
N VAL A 78 9.99 -13.74 11.08
CA VAL A 78 9.81 -13.22 12.45
C VAL A 78 8.31 -13.13 12.72
N GLU A 79 7.85 -13.80 13.77
CA GLU A 79 6.45 -13.82 14.21
C GLU A 79 6.36 -13.28 15.64
N GLY A 80 5.32 -12.50 15.94
CA GLY A 80 5.06 -11.94 17.26
C GLY A 80 3.59 -11.98 17.60
N TYR A 81 3.27 -12.48 18.79
CA TYR A 81 1.92 -12.56 19.33
C TYR A 81 1.87 -11.90 20.72
N SER A 82 0.82 -11.13 20.99
CA SER A 82 0.59 -10.51 22.29
C SER A 82 -0.91 -10.32 22.51
N GLU A 83 -1.42 -10.72 23.68
CA GLU A 83 -2.85 -10.57 24.02
C GLU A 83 -3.23 -9.14 24.39
N HIS A 84 -2.28 -8.38 24.95
CA HIS A 84 -2.55 -7.08 25.59
C HIS A 84 -1.57 -5.98 25.17
N GLY A 85 -0.57 -6.30 24.35
CA GLY A 85 0.43 -5.37 23.86
C GLY A 85 0.61 -5.43 22.34
N PRO A 86 1.53 -4.62 21.79
CA PRO A 86 1.90 -4.76 20.39
C PRO A 86 2.61 -6.09 20.16
N GLY A 87 2.19 -6.86 19.15
CA GLY A 87 2.92 -8.07 18.74
C GLY A 87 4.34 -7.75 18.25
N ILE A 88 4.51 -6.60 17.58
CA ILE A 88 5.81 -6.05 17.18
C ILE A 88 5.81 -4.55 17.51
N TRP A 89 6.85 -4.11 18.23
CA TRP A 89 7.07 -2.70 18.53
C TRP A 89 8.39 -2.24 17.92
N GLY A 90 8.35 -1.13 17.17
CA GLY A 90 9.50 -0.54 16.52
C GLY A 90 9.61 0.94 16.85
N GLN A 91 10.81 1.38 17.19
CA GLN A 91 11.13 2.79 17.39
C GLN A 91 12.42 3.11 16.64
N GLY A 92 12.40 4.15 15.82
CA GLY A 92 13.54 4.57 15.01
C GLY A 92 13.18 5.65 14.01
N THR A 93 14.13 5.98 13.13
CA THR A 93 13.93 6.95 12.05
C THR A 93 14.61 6.43 10.78
N PRO A 94 13.92 5.62 9.96
CA PRO A 94 12.51 5.18 10.11
C PRO A 94 12.33 4.09 11.19
N ALA A 95 11.11 3.95 11.73
CA ALA A 95 10.79 2.90 12.71
C ALA A 95 10.66 1.50 12.07
N GLY A 96 10.34 1.44 10.78
CA GLY A 96 10.29 0.23 9.97
C GLY A 96 10.52 0.55 8.50
N HIS A 97 10.99 -0.45 7.74
CA HIS A 97 11.20 -0.35 6.30
C HIS A 97 10.80 -1.67 5.65
N PHE A 98 9.81 -1.62 4.75
CA PHE A 98 9.22 -2.79 4.11
C PHE A 98 9.40 -2.69 2.60
N VAL A 99 9.81 -3.80 1.97
CA VAL A 99 9.89 -3.93 0.51
C VAL A 99 8.89 -4.99 0.11
N GLY A 100 7.85 -4.58 -0.62
CA GLY A 100 6.69 -5.41 -0.96
C GLY A 100 5.40 -4.89 -0.33
N ASP A 101 4.34 -5.67 -0.45
CA ASP A 101 3.01 -5.31 0.05
C ASP A 101 2.91 -5.52 1.56
N VAL A 102 2.14 -4.65 2.22
CA VAL A 102 1.84 -4.74 3.66
C VAL A 102 0.34 -4.93 3.83
N THR A 103 -0.05 -6.07 4.42
CA THR A 103 -1.44 -6.38 4.74
C THR A 103 -1.74 -6.02 6.19
N VAL A 104 -2.75 -5.17 6.41
CA VAL A 104 -3.24 -4.80 7.74
C VAL A 104 -4.74 -5.08 7.81
N THR A 105 -5.15 -5.97 8.71
CA THR A 105 -6.57 -6.36 8.89
C THR A 105 -7.32 -5.44 9.86
N GLY A 106 -6.59 -4.63 10.62
CA GLY A 106 -7.13 -3.64 11.53
C GLY A 106 -6.98 -2.21 11.01
N THR A 107 -6.96 -1.25 11.93
CA THR A 107 -6.84 0.17 11.61
C THR A 107 -5.37 0.59 11.51
N VAL A 108 -5.04 1.41 10.51
CA VAL A 108 -3.78 2.14 10.43
C VAL A 108 -3.97 3.55 10.98
N THR A 109 -3.20 3.92 12.00
CA THR A 109 -3.19 5.28 12.57
C THR A 109 -1.82 5.90 12.34
N ALA A 110 -1.81 7.08 11.72
CA ALA A 110 -0.60 7.85 11.46
C ALA A 110 -0.90 9.35 11.60
N THR A 111 0.11 10.14 11.97
CA THR A 111 0.01 11.60 11.92
C THR A 111 -0.04 12.11 10.47
N ASP A 112 0.71 11.46 9.58
CA ASP A 112 0.76 11.78 8.15
C ASP A 112 1.00 10.51 7.33
N LEU A 113 0.49 10.49 6.09
CA LEU A 113 0.65 9.41 5.12
C LEU A 113 1.11 9.99 3.78
N ILE A 114 2.38 9.80 3.46
CA ILE A 114 2.98 10.26 2.21
C ILE A 114 2.81 9.17 1.15
N LEU A 115 1.95 9.43 0.16
CA LEU A 115 1.68 8.55 -0.98
C LEU A 115 2.30 9.14 -2.25
N ALA A 116 2.87 8.29 -3.10
CA ALA A 116 3.50 8.71 -4.35
C ALA A 116 2.50 8.99 -5.49
N GLY A 117 1.26 8.51 -5.37
CA GLY A 117 0.23 8.63 -6.41
C GLY A 117 -0.42 10.02 -6.49
N GLY A 118 -1.11 10.26 -7.59
CA GLY A 118 -1.66 11.57 -7.97
C GLY A 118 -3.08 11.84 -7.48
N ASP A 119 -3.90 10.80 -7.34
CA ASP A 119 -5.32 10.91 -6.98
C ASP A 119 -5.72 9.95 -5.85
N CYS A 120 -6.89 10.21 -5.30
CA CYS A 120 -7.66 9.29 -4.50
C CYS A 120 -8.77 8.75 -5.39
N ALA A 121 -8.77 7.43 -5.57
CA ALA A 121 -9.65 6.74 -6.48
C ALA A 121 -10.46 5.68 -5.75
N GLU A 122 -11.52 5.23 -6.39
CA GLU A 122 -12.36 4.12 -5.92
C GLU A 122 -12.59 3.17 -7.09
N ASP A 123 -12.59 1.87 -6.82
CA ASP A 123 -13.00 0.89 -7.82
C ASP A 123 -14.53 0.87 -7.88
N PHE A 124 -15.11 0.93 -9.08
CA PHE A 124 -16.56 0.85 -9.31
C PHE A 124 -16.90 -0.35 -10.20
N ASP A 125 -18.09 -0.91 -10.01
CA ASP A 125 -18.64 -1.89 -10.94
C ASP A 125 -18.95 -1.23 -12.29
N THR A 126 -18.52 -1.87 -13.38
CA THR A 126 -18.83 -1.43 -14.74
C THR A 126 -19.32 -2.61 -15.58
N PRO A 127 -20.45 -2.47 -16.32
CA PRO A 127 -20.85 -3.47 -17.30
C PRO A 127 -19.97 -3.44 -18.57
N VAL A 128 -19.04 -2.48 -18.66
CA VAL A 128 -18.19 -2.25 -19.82
C VAL A 128 -16.73 -2.57 -19.50
N ALA A 129 -16.20 -3.55 -20.22
CA ALA A 129 -14.79 -3.94 -20.21
C ALA A 129 -13.88 -2.86 -20.80
N GLY A 130 -12.64 -2.79 -20.32
CA GLY A 130 -11.55 -2.16 -21.06
C GLY A 130 -11.68 -0.65 -21.25
N LEU A 131 -12.36 0.04 -20.33
CA LEU A 131 -12.40 1.50 -20.32
C LEU A 131 -10.97 2.05 -20.22
N ALA A 132 -10.58 2.84 -21.21
CA ALA A 132 -9.22 3.35 -21.30
C ALA A 132 -8.95 4.40 -20.19
N PRO A 133 -7.79 4.35 -19.50
CA PRO A 133 -7.39 5.38 -18.56
C PRO A 133 -7.45 6.78 -19.18
N GLY A 134 -8.00 7.73 -18.43
CA GLY A 134 -8.32 9.08 -18.88
C GLY A 134 -9.74 9.28 -19.40
N SER A 135 -10.52 8.21 -19.56
CA SER A 135 -11.91 8.32 -20.01
C SER A 135 -12.78 8.98 -18.93
N VAL A 136 -13.65 9.90 -19.33
CA VAL A 136 -14.64 10.52 -18.46
C VAL A 136 -15.88 9.64 -18.37
N LEU A 137 -16.29 9.32 -17.15
CA LEU A 137 -17.43 8.45 -16.89
C LEU A 137 -18.61 9.23 -16.30
N VAL A 138 -19.81 8.71 -16.53
CA VAL A 138 -21.07 9.16 -15.93
C VAL A 138 -21.77 7.98 -15.26
N ILE A 139 -22.54 8.28 -14.22
CA ILE A 139 -23.44 7.35 -13.56
C ILE A 139 -24.65 7.10 -14.47
N ASP A 140 -24.96 5.83 -14.74
CA ASP A 140 -26.14 5.43 -15.48
C ASP A 140 -27.40 5.33 -14.59
N SER A 141 -28.53 4.94 -15.16
CA SER A 141 -29.79 4.83 -14.40
C SER A 141 -29.83 3.67 -13.41
N GLY A 142 -28.94 2.67 -13.56
CA GLY A 142 -28.80 1.54 -12.65
C GLY A 142 -27.75 1.77 -11.56
N GLY A 143 -27.05 2.91 -11.57
CA GLY A 143 -25.96 3.23 -10.65
C GLY A 143 -24.59 2.72 -11.08
N GLY A 144 -24.49 2.08 -12.26
CA GLY A 144 -23.22 1.68 -12.85
C GLY A 144 -22.54 2.82 -13.58
N LEU A 145 -21.30 2.60 -14.02
CA LEU A 145 -20.53 3.59 -14.78
C LEU A 145 -20.46 3.25 -16.26
N ARG A 146 -20.49 4.31 -17.08
CA ARG A 146 -20.26 4.24 -18.54
C ARG A 146 -19.56 5.51 -19.02
N GLN A 147 -19.03 5.50 -20.25
CA GLN A 147 -18.48 6.71 -20.86
C GLN A 147 -19.54 7.82 -20.98
N CYS A 148 -19.13 9.06 -20.76
CA CYS A 148 -19.97 10.21 -21.06
C CYS A 148 -20.19 10.33 -22.56
N GLU A 149 -21.37 10.79 -23.00
CA GLU A 149 -21.70 10.98 -24.43
C GLU A 149 -22.55 12.23 -24.67
N ARG A 150 -22.69 13.06 -23.63
CA ARG A 150 -23.55 14.26 -23.64
C ARG A 150 -22.78 15.39 -22.98
N PRO A 151 -22.85 16.61 -23.54
CA PRO A 151 -22.26 17.78 -22.90
C PRO A 151 -23.01 18.11 -21.61
N TYR A 152 -22.30 18.62 -20.61
CA TYR A 152 -22.87 19.06 -19.33
C TYR A 152 -23.74 18.01 -18.62
N ASP A 153 -23.33 16.74 -18.63
CA ASP A 153 -24.06 15.69 -17.92
C ASP A 153 -23.77 15.79 -16.41
N ARG A 154 -24.80 16.10 -15.64
CA ARG A 154 -24.71 16.24 -14.17
C ARG A 154 -24.44 14.93 -13.43
N ARG A 155 -24.41 13.81 -14.15
CA ARG A 155 -24.09 12.50 -13.60
C ARG A 155 -22.59 12.18 -13.75
N VAL A 156 -21.75 13.15 -14.08
CA VAL A 156 -20.30 12.95 -14.17
C VAL A 156 -19.78 12.32 -12.88
N ALA A 157 -19.13 11.17 -13.01
CA ALA A 157 -18.65 10.35 -11.90
C ALA A 157 -17.16 10.56 -11.61
N GLY A 158 -16.40 10.98 -12.63
CA GLY A 158 -14.95 11.13 -12.53
C GLY A 158 -14.24 10.68 -13.80
N VAL A 159 -12.95 10.39 -13.66
CA VAL A 159 -12.07 9.95 -14.75
C VAL A 159 -11.46 8.59 -14.41
N VAL A 160 -11.36 7.69 -15.39
CA VAL A 160 -10.60 6.43 -15.20
C VAL A 160 -9.14 6.76 -14.86
N SER A 161 -8.70 6.37 -13.67
CA SER A 161 -7.35 6.66 -13.17
C SER A 161 -6.27 5.82 -13.87
N GLY A 162 -5.01 6.23 -13.73
CA GLY A 162 -3.85 5.46 -14.19
C GLY A 162 -3.33 5.80 -15.60
N ALA A 163 -3.83 6.88 -16.22
CA ALA A 163 -3.33 7.36 -17.50
C ALA A 163 -2.00 8.11 -17.39
N GLY A 164 -1.25 8.17 -18.50
CA GLY A 164 0.02 8.88 -18.59
C GLY A 164 1.01 8.44 -17.50
N THR A 165 1.59 9.42 -16.80
CA THR A 165 2.55 9.21 -15.70
C THR A 165 1.92 9.19 -14.32
N LEU A 166 0.59 9.37 -14.20
CA LEU A 166 -0.10 9.40 -12.90
C LEU A 166 -0.71 8.03 -12.60
N ARG A 167 -0.65 7.64 -11.33
CA ARG A 167 -1.25 6.43 -10.76
C ARG A 167 -1.98 6.83 -9.47
N PRO A 168 -2.99 6.07 -9.04
CA PRO A 168 -3.66 6.37 -7.79
C PRO A 168 -2.73 6.23 -6.59
N GLY A 169 -2.88 7.13 -5.63
CA GLY A 169 -2.16 7.10 -4.35
C GLY A 169 -2.86 6.19 -3.34
N ILE A 170 -4.19 6.23 -3.35
CA ILE A 170 -5.05 5.33 -2.60
C ILE A 170 -6.19 4.87 -3.51
N VAL A 171 -6.59 3.60 -3.37
CA VAL A 171 -7.78 3.07 -4.02
C VAL A 171 -8.71 2.46 -2.99
N LEU A 172 -9.93 2.97 -2.96
CA LEU A 172 -11.02 2.50 -2.10
C LEU A 172 -11.83 1.40 -2.79
N ASP A 173 -12.51 0.59 -1.98
CA ASP A 173 -13.37 -0.52 -2.42
C ASP A 173 -12.71 -1.50 -3.41
N ARG A 174 -11.40 -1.72 -3.26
CA ARG A 174 -10.69 -2.74 -4.02
C ARG A 174 -11.02 -4.13 -3.47
N VAL A 175 -11.97 -4.79 -4.11
CA VAL A 175 -12.33 -6.18 -3.82
C VAL A 175 -11.70 -7.10 -4.86
N GLY A 176 -10.94 -8.11 -4.42
CA GLY A 176 -10.48 -9.17 -5.31
C GLY A 176 -11.66 -10.05 -5.74
N GLY A 177 -12.04 -10.03 -7.02
CA GLY A 177 -13.20 -10.76 -7.51
C GLY A 177 -13.32 -10.78 -9.04
N ALA A 178 -14.22 -11.62 -9.56
CA ALA A 178 -14.37 -11.95 -10.98
C ALA A 178 -15.21 -10.95 -11.80
N GLY A 179 -15.33 -9.69 -11.35
CA GLY A 179 -16.06 -8.64 -12.05
C GLY A 179 -15.11 -7.63 -12.71
N GLU A 180 -15.53 -7.07 -13.83
CA GLU A 180 -14.82 -5.94 -14.44
C GLU A 180 -15.12 -4.68 -13.62
N ARG A 181 -14.14 -4.28 -12.80
CA ARG A 181 -14.19 -3.03 -12.06
C ARG A 181 -13.26 -2.00 -12.70
N VAL A 182 -13.62 -0.73 -12.56
CA VAL A 182 -12.84 0.38 -13.08
C VAL A 182 -12.43 1.31 -11.94
N THR A 183 -11.14 1.62 -11.86
CA THR A 183 -10.60 2.57 -10.89
C THR A 183 -10.86 4.00 -11.36
N VAL A 184 -11.66 4.76 -10.62
CA VAL A 184 -12.08 6.12 -10.99
C VAL A 184 -11.51 7.13 -10.00
N ALA A 185 -10.81 8.13 -10.52
CA ALA A 185 -10.31 9.26 -9.76
C ALA A 185 -11.49 10.13 -9.30
N LEU A 186 -11.62 10.31 -7.98
CA LEU A 186 -12.65 11.12 -7.36
C LEU A 186 -12.13 12.52 -6.99
N ASN A 187 -10.86 12.59 -6.61
CA ASN A 187 -10.17 13.84 -6.28
C ASN A 187 -8.66 13.73 -6.49
N GLY A 188 -8.01 14.86 -6.77
CA GLY A 188 -6.56 14.93 -6.98
C GLY A 188 -6.18 15.07 -8.45
N LYS A 189 -4.94 14.73 -8.80
CA LYS A 189 -4.41 14.85 -10.16
C LYS A 189 -4.62 13.55 -10.93
N ALA A 190 -5.32 13.65 -12.05
CA ALA A 190 -5.48 12.56 -13.01
C ALA A 190 -5.25 13.07 -14.44
N PHE A 191 -4.88 12.18 -15.35
CA PHE A 191 -4.92 12.49 -16.77
C PHE A 191 -6.34 12.29 -17.29
N CYS A 192 -6.81 13.19 -18.16
CA CYS A 192 -8.15 13.20 -18.73
C CYS A 192 -8.07 13.37 -20.24
N MET A 193 -8.88 12.60 -20.96
CA MET A 193 -9.11 12.78 -22.38
C MET A 193 -9.95 14.03 -22.59
N VAL A 194 -9.47 14.96 -23.41
CA VAL A 194 -10.15 16.22 -23.72
C VAL A 194 -10.35 16.39 -25.21
N ASP A 195 -11.48 16.97 -25.57
CA ASP A 195 -11.88 17.29 -26.93
C ASP A 195 -11.94 18.81 -27.09
N ALA A 196 -10.90 19.37 -27.71
CA ALA A 196 -10.75 20.79 -27.98
C ALA A 196 -11.45 21.22 -29.28
N ASP A 197 -12.11 20.32 -30.02
CA ASP A 197 -12.99 20.68 -31.14
C ASP A 197 -14.18 21.54 -30.66
N HIS A 198 -14.50 21.45 -29.36
CA HIS A 198 -15.51 22.26 -28.67
C HIS A 198 -14.95 23.52 -27.98
N GLY A 199 -13.67 23.83 -28.21
CA GLY A 199 -12.98 25.00 -27.67
C GLY A 199 -11.63 24.62 -27.06
N ALA A 200 -10.59 25.38 -27.41
CA ALA A 200 -9.26 25.23 -26.85
C ALA A 200 -9.29 25.25 -25.32
N VAL A 201 -8.61 24.28 -24.72
CA VAL A 201 -8.45 24.16 -23.26
C VAL A 201 -7.19 24.90 -22.84
N GLU A 202 -7.32 25.78 -21.86
CA GLU A 202 -6.21 26.50 -21.23
C GLU A 202 -6.06 26.08 -19.76
N VAL A 203 -4.90 26.36 -19.16
CA VAL A 203 -4.65 26.06 -17.75
C VAL A 203 -5.66 26.81 -16.87
N GLY A 204 -6.31 26.09 -15.96
CA GLY A 204 -7.30 26.63 -15.03
C GLY A 204 -8.74 26.62 -15.54
N ASP A 205 -8.96 26.31 -16.83
CA ASP A 205 -10.30 26.15 -17.39
C ASP A 205 -11.08 25.06 -16.67
N LEU A 206 -12.36 25.33 -16.42
CA LEU A 206 -13.30 24.31 -15.96
C LEU A 206 -13.57 23.32 -17.10
N LEU A 207 -13.60 22.04 -16.75
CA LEU A 207 -13.89 20.95 -17.69
C LEU A 207 -15.23 20.30 -17.33
N THR A 208 -15.97 19.90 -18.35
CA THR A 208 -17.26 19.17 -18.26
C THR A 208 -17.25 18.00 -19.25
N THR A 209 -18.22 17.10 -19.18
CA THR A 209 -18.39 16.03 -20.18
C THR A 209 -18.56 16.59 -21.61
N SER A 210 -18.06 15.84 -22.61
CA SER A 210 -18.18 16.14 -24.05
C SER A 210 -19.28 15.27 -24.70
N PRO A 211 -19.85 15.67 -25.86
CA PRO A 211 -20.59 14.73 -26.72
C PRO A 211 -19.70 13.60 -27.28
N THR A 212 -18.38 13.78 -27.31
CA THR A 212 -17.44 12.72 -27.73
C THR A 212 -17.30 11.67 -26.63
N PRO A 213 -17.58 10.37 -26.90
CA PRO A 213 -17.60 9.31 -25.91
C PRO A 213 -16.34 9.23 -25.04
N GLY A 214 -16.47 9.48 -23.74
CA GLY A 214 -15.38 9.40 -22.77
C GLY A 214 -14.43 10.60 -22.72
N TYR A 215 -14.75 11.71 -23.41
CA TYR A 215 -13.93 12.92 -23.40
C TYR A 215 -14.56 14.02 -22.54
N ALA A 216 -13.73 14.88 -21.96
CA ALA A 216 -14.15 16.18 -21.44
C ALA A 216 -14.02 17.26 -22.51
N MET A 217 -14.67 18.40 -22.28
CA MET A 217 -14.50 19.63 -23.05
C MET A 217 -14.47 20.82 -22.09
N LYS A 218 -14.07 21.99 -22.59
CA LYS A 218 -14.13 23.25 -21.82
C LYS A 218 -15.58 23.57 -21.44
N ALA A 219 -15.81 23.88 -20.17
CA ALA A 219 -17.10 24.36 -19.69
C ALA A 219 -17.20 25.87 -19.96
N THR A 220 -17.95 26.23 -21.00
CA THR A 220 -18.16 27.60 -21.46
C THR A 220 -19.51 28.19 -21.04
N ASP A 221 -20.47 27.36 -20.61
CA ASP A 221 -21.79 27.78 -20.16
C ASP A 221 -21.92 27.65 -18.62
N PRO A 222 -21.85 28.78 -17.88
CA PRO A 222 -21.97 28.76 -16.43
C PRO A 222 -23.33 28.26 -15.91
N ALA A 223 -24.41 28.38 -16.69
CA ALA A 223 -25.75 27.95 -16.27
C ALA A 223 -25.89 26.42 -16.29
N LEU A 224 -25.15 25.75 -17.17
CA LEU A 224 -25.11 24.29 -17.27
C LEU A 224 -23.99 23.67 -16.43
N ALA A 225 -22.93 24.42 -16.13
CA ALA A 225 -21.76 23.95 -15.41
C ALA A 225 -22.06 23.45 -13.99
N PHE A 226 -23.04 24.04 -13.29
CA PHE A 226 -23.37 23.63 -11.93
C PHE A 226 -23.82 22.15 -11.88
N GLY A 227 -23.05 21.33 -11.16
CA GLY A 227 -23.22 19.88 -11.04
C GLY A 227 -22.68 19.05 -12.22
N ALA A 228 -22.08 19.67 -13.24
CA ALA A 228 -21.50 18.98 -14.40
C ALA A 228 -19.98 19.19 -14.56
N VAL A 229 -19.37 20.00 -13.69
CA VAL A 229 -17.92 20.23 -13.67
C VAL A 229 -17.20 18.99 -13.16
N LEU A 230 -16.26 18.50 -13.96
CA LEU A 230 -15.35 17.41 -13.61
C LEU A 230 -14.14 17.91 -12.80
N GLY A 231 -13.69 19.13 -13.09
CA GLY A 231 -12.48 19.69 -12.50
C GLY A 231 -11.88 20.81 -13.32
N LYS A 232 -10.57 21.04 -13.14
CA LYS A 232 -9.80 22.09 -13.82
C LYS A 232 -8.61 21.55 -14.61
N ALA A 233 -8.37 22.09 -15.79
CA ALA A 233 -7.19 21.74 -16.58
C ALA A 233 -5.89 22.20 -15.89
N LEU A 234 -4.88 21.33 -15.85
CA LEU A 234 -3.52 21.66 -15.39
C LEU A 234 -2.55 21.89 -16.55
N GLN A 235 -3.00 21.63 -17.78
CA GLN A 235 -2.26 21.84 -19.01
C GLN A 235 -3.24 22.25 -20.11
N GLY A 236 -2.79 23.09 -21.04
CA GLY A 236 -3.60 23.45 -22.21
C GLY A 236 -3.59 22.37 -23.30
N HIS A 237 -4.63 22.41 -24.14
CA HIS A 237 -4.75 21.64 -25.37
C HIS A 237 -5.48 22.48 -26.42
N ALA A 238 -4.77 22.83 -27.50
CA ALA A 238 -5.21 23.88 -28.42
C ALA A 238 -6.29 23.42 -29.42
N ASP A 239 -6.20 22.17 -29.90
CA ASP A 239 -7.05 21.65 -30.97
C ASP A 239 -7.10 20.13 -30.95
N GLY A 240 -8.20 19.56 -31.45
CA GLY A 240 -8.40 18.12 -31.55
C GLY A 240 -8.57 17.42 -30.20
N ARG A 241 -8.22 16.13 -30.19
CA ARG A 241 -8.36 15.24 -29.04
C ARG A 241 -7.01 14.94 -28.42
N GLY A 242 -6.94 15.01 -27.10
CA GLY A 242 -5.70 14.83 -26.37
C GLY A 242 -5.88 14.30 -24.97
N LEU A 243 -4.77 13.92 -24.35
CA LEU A 243 -4.71 13.48 -22.96
C LEU A 243 -3.92 14.52 -22.16
N ILE A 244 -4.57 15.18 -21.19
CA ILE A 244 -3.95 16.23 -20.38
C ILE A 244 -4.10 15.97 -18.88
N PRO A 245 -3.17 16.43 -18.02
CA PRO A 245 -3.37 16.41 -16.58
C PRO A 245 -4.45 17.42 -16.17
N ILE A 246 -5.30 17.01 -15.24
CA ILE A 246 -6.36 17.83 -14.66
C ILE A 246 -6.35 17.68 -13.13
N LEU A 247 -6.87 18.69 -12.44
CA LEU A 247 -7.26 18.58 -11.03
C LEU A 247 -8.74 18.17 -10.99
N VAL A 248 -9.01 16.93 -10.60
CA VAL A 248 -10.36 16.41 -10.39
C VAL A 248 -10.93 17.05 -9.13
N SER A 249 -12.11 17.66 -9.27
CA SER A 249 -12.89 18.19 -8.14
C SER A 249 -14.38 18.07 -8.47
N LEU A 250 -14.94 16.89 -8.21
CA LEU A 250 -16.37 16.65 -8.34
C LEU A 250 -17.10 17.44 -7.22
N GLN A 251 -18.10 18.25 -7.59
CA GLN A 251 -18.91 19.06 -6.68
C GLN A 251 -20.39 18.72 -6.81
#